data_AF-A0A3C1BVD4-F1
#
_entry.id   AF-A0A3C1BVD4-F1
#
_cell.length_a   1.000
_cell.length_b   1.000
_cell.length_c   1.000
_cell.angle_alpha   90.00
_cell.angle_beta   90.00
_cell.angle_gamma   90.00
#
_symmetry.space_group_name_H-M   'P 1'
#
loop_
_entity.id
_entity.type
_entity.pdbx_description
1 polymer ?
#
loop_
_entity_poly.entity_id
_entity_poly.type
_entity_poly.pdbx_seq_one_letter_code
_entity_poly.pdbx_strand_id
1 'polypeptide(L)'
;MTEHEIRVGQVWRKLGPCGWLKIEKILDPRYPDYDGGLPGCVARYFPPQLKGIKLRGGKTYFVAGKDWEEQVKNNRFLLEEGQPVNMS
;
A
#
# COMPACT_ATOMS: atom_id res chain seq x y z
N MET A 1 -17.20 -11.93 4.69
CA MET A 1 -16.19 -11.37 3.77
C MET A 1 -16.21 -9.86 3.97
N THR A 2 -15.42 -9.37 4.91
CA THR A 2 -15.43 -7.96 5.35
C THR A 2 -14.52 -7.13 4.45
N GLU A 3 -14.93 -5.87 4.20
CA GLU A 3 -14.27 -4.86 3.38
C GLU A 3 -12.74 -4.96 3.31
N HIS A 4 -12.29 -5.40 2.14
CA HIS A 4 -10.96 -5.22 1.56
C HIS A 4 -9.78 -5.41 2.53
N GLU A 5 -9.50 -6.68 2.85
CA GLU A 5 -8.19 -7.11 3.35
C GLU A 5 -7.08 -6.70 2.36
N ILE A 6 -5.99 -6.14 2.89
CA ILE A 6 -4.84 -5.74 2.06
C ILE A 6 -4.05 -6.99 1.68
N ARG A 7 -3.64 -7.09 0.42
CA ARG A 7 -2.88 -8.25 -0.09
C ARG A 7 -1.60 -7.81 -0.76
N VAL A 8 -0.58 -8.66 -0.69
CA VAL A 8 0.65 -8.51 -1.46
C VAL A 8 0.30 -8.41 -2.96
N GLY A 9 0.92 -7.47 -3.65
CA GLY A 9 0.69 -7.21 -5.06
C GLY A 9 -0.44 -6.21 -5.35
N GLN A 10 -1.31 -5.91 -4.39
CA GLN A 10 -2.35 -4.89 -4.58
C GLN A 10 -1.73 -3.53 -4.88
N VAL A 11 -2.42 -2.77 -5.74
CA VAL A 11 -2.07 -1.41 -6.11
C VAL A 11 -3.21 -0.49 -5.68
N TRP A 12 -2.87 0.55 -4.94
CA TRP A 12 -3.79 1.54 -4.40
C TRP A 12 -3.51 2.88 -5.08
N ARG A 13 -4.58 3.58 -5.50
CA ARG A 13 -4.45 4.95 -5.97
C ARG A 13 -4.54 5.89 -4.77
N LYS A 14 -3.51 6.71 -4.57
CA LYS A 14 -3.50 7.74 -3.53
C LYS A 14 -4.04 9.07 -4.08
N LEU A 15 -4.83 9.76 -3.28
CA LEU A 15 -5.37 11.09 -3.55
C LEU A 15 -4.36 12.16 -3.09
N GLY A 16 -3.32 12.46 -3.88
CA GLY A 16 -2.29 13.47 -3.55
C GLY A 16 -1.02 13.47 -4.43
N PRO A 17 0.08 14.19 -4.09
CA PRO A 17 1.33 14.30 -4.83
C PRO A 17 2.09 12.98 -4.94
N CYS A 18 1.77 11.98 -4.12
CA CYS A 18 2.21 10.62 -4.31
C CYS A 18 1.14 9.88 -5.09
N GLY A 19 1.45 9.51 -6.34
CA GLY A 19 0.64 8.58 -7.11
C GLY A 19 0.72 7.17 -6.50
N TRP A 20 0.16 6.22 -7.22
CA TRP A 20 0.10 4.77 -6.97
C TRP A 20 1.03 4.19 -5.88
N LEU A 21 0.46 3.36 -5.01
CA LEU A 21 1.16 2.58 -4.00
C LEU A 21 0.96 1.09 -4.27
N LYS A 22 2.03 0.32 -4.36
CA LYS A 22 1.98 -1.14 -4.47
C LYS A 22 2.43 -1.80 -3.17
N ILE A 23 1.68 -2.77 -2.67
CA ILE A 23 2.07 -3.58 -1.53
C ILE A 23 3.07 -4.65 -2.00
N GLU A 24 4.28 -4.64 -1.45
CA GLU A 24 5.35 -5.58 -1.81
C GLU A 24 5.48 -6.71 -0.79
N LYS A 25 5.30 -6.41 0.50
CA LYS A 25 5.34 -7.40 1.58
C LYS A 25 4.43 -6.96 2.72
N ILE A 26 3.81 -7.90 3.41
CA ILE A 26 3.09 -7.66 4.65
C ILE A 26 3.86 -8.35 5.77
N LEU A 27 4.12 -7.63 6.86
CA LEU A 27 4.86 -8.09 8.02
C LEU A 27 3.94 -7.95 9.22
N ASP A 28 2.88 -8.73 9.31
CA ASP A 28 1.90 -8.66 10.39
C ASP A 28 1.51 -10.08 10.82
N PRO A 29 1.39 -10.38 12.13
CA PRO A 29 1.07 -11.72 12.63
C PRO A 29 -0.18 -12.37 12.02
N ARG A 30 -1.09 -11.58 11.47
CA ARG A 30 -2.29 -12.06 10.76
C ARG A 30 -1.98 -12.70 9.40
N TYR A 31 -0.78 -12.51 8.87
CA TYR A 31 -0.37 -12.95 7.53
C TYR A 31 0.71 -14.04 7.61
N PRO A 32 0.71 -15.02 6.69
CA PRO A 32 1.57 -16.21 6.77
C PRO A 32 3.07 -15.91 6.67
N ASP A 33 3.47 -14.81 6.05
CA ASP A 33 4.88 -14.45 5.80
C ASP A 33 5.52 -13.62 6.92
N TYR A 34 4.86 -13.53 8.08
CA TYR A 34 5.37 -12.77 9.23
C TYR A 34 6.52 -13.51 9.92
N ASP A 35 7.65 -12.81 10.06
CA ASP A 35 8.91 -13.35 10.60
C ASP A 35 9.12 -13.06 12.10
N GLY A 36 8.11 -12.52 12.79
CA GLY A 36 8.22 -12.12 14.20
C GLY A 36 8.80 -10.72 14.43
N GLY A 37 9.10 -9.98 13.36
CA GLY A 37 9.63 -8.62 13.40
C GLY A 37 8.62 -7.53 13.79
N LEU A 38 8.95 -6.26 13.54
CA LEU A 38 8.03 -5.15 13.80
C LEU A 38 6.82 -5.22 12.86
N PRO A 39 5.56 -5.18 13.36
CA PRO A 39 4.38 -5.18 12.51
C PRO A 39 4.38 -4.02 11.50
N GLY A 40 3.94 -4.29 10.28
CA GLY A 40 3.88 -3.29 9.22
C GLY A 40 3.72 -3.86 7.81
N CYS A 41 4.03 -3.05 6.80
CA CYS A 41 4.13 -3.50 5.42
C CYS A 41 5.24 -2.78 4.66
N VAL A 42 5.81 -3.47 3.66
CA VAL A 42 6.71 -2.86 2.68
C VAL A 42 5.87 -2.48 1.47
N ALA A 43 5.92 -1.21 1.09
CA ALA A 43 5.18 -0.67 -0.03
C ALA A 43 6.10 0.13 -0.97
N ARG A 44 5.81 0.07 -2.26
CA ARG A 44 6.48 0.87 -3.29
C ARG A 44 5.58 1.99 -3.74
N TYR A 45 6.09 3.21 -3.63
CA TYR A 45 5.40 4.44 -4.01
C TYR A 45 5.88 4.88 -5.38
N PHE A 46 4.93 5.19 -6.26
CA PHE A 46 5.21 5.71 -7.58
C PHE A 46 4.72 7.15 -7.68
N PRO A 47 5.46 8.05 -8.35
CA PRO A 47 4.94 9.37 -8.64
C PRO A 47 3.67 9.27 -9.51
N PRO A 48 2.82 10.32 -9.56
CA PRO A 48 1.67 10.38 -10.45
C PRO A 48 2.06 10.08 -11.90
N GLN A 49 1.27 9.24 -12.57
CA GLN A 49 1.53 8.82 -13.95
C GLN A 49 0.38 9.28 -14.85
N LEU A 50 0.67 10.18 -15.78
CA LEU A 50 -0.35 10.86 -16.60
C LEU A 50 -0.74 10.07 -17.87
N LYS A 51 0.07 9.11 -18.29
CA LYS A 51 -0.12 8.33 -19.54
C LYS A 51 -0.26 6.82 -19.24
N GLY A 52 -1.24 6.49 -18.41
CA GLY A 52 -1.50 5.12 -17.96
C GLY A 52 -0.58 4.66 -16.82
N ILE A 53 -0.96 3.53 -16.20
CA ILE A 53 -0.29 2.99 -15.02
C ILE A 53 0.86 2.06 -15.47
N LYS A 54 2.09 2.54 -15.38
CA LYS A 54 3.32 1.80 -15.74
C LYS A 54 4.07 1.20 -14.55
N LEU A 55 3.82 1.69 -13.32
CA LEU A 55 4.48 1.25 -12.08
C LEU A 55 6.02 1.09 -12.20
N ARG A 56 6.72 2.06 -12.80
CA ARG A 56 8.19 2.08 -12.93
C ARG A 56 8.83 3.20 -12.11
N GLY A 57 10.06 2.98 -11.64
CA GLY A 57 10.91 3.99 -10.99
C GLY A 57 10.47 4.41 -9.58
N GLY A 58 9.58 3.64 -8.94
CA GLY A 58 9.09 3.94 -7.59
C GLY A 58 10.14 3.75 -6.49
N LYS A 59 9.87 4.32 -5.32
CA LYS A 59 10.70 4.19 -4.11
C LYS A 59 10.01 3.26 -3.11
N THR A 60 10.79 2.39 -2.48
CA THR A 60 10.30 1.48 -1.44
C THR A 60 10.32 2.18 -0.08
N TYR A 61 9.26 1.96 0.69
CA TYR A 61 9.07 2.48 2.04
C TYR A 61 8.51 1.39 2.94
N PHE A 62 8.83 1.49 4.22
CA PHE A 62 8.24 0.65 5.25
C PHE A 62 7.19 1.46 6.02
N VAL A 63 5.96 0.94 6.09
CA VAL A 63 4.87 1.49 6.90
C VAL A 63 4.81 0.63 8.16
N ALA A 64 5.29 1.18 9.27
CA ALA A 64 5.44 0.46 10.54
C ALA A 64 4.26 0.71 11.48
N GLY A 65 4.03 -0.23 12.39
CA GLY A 65 3.05 -0.12 13.47
C GLY A 65 1.93 -1.15 13.35
N LYS A 66 1.16 -1.32 14.43
CA LYS A 66 0.00 -2.23 14.46
C LYS A 66 -1.18 -1.69 13.64
N ASP A 67 -1.19 -0.39 13.38
CA ASP A 67 -2.18 0.39 12.63
C ASP A 67 -1.79 0.57 11.15
N TRP A 68 -0.78 -0.15 10.65
CA TRP A 68 -0.27 0.02 9.30
C TRP A 68 -1.35 -0.13 8.22
N GLU A 69 -2.35 -1.00 8.43
CA GLU A 69 -3.46 -1.17 7.47
C GLU A 69 -4.27 0.12 7.34
N GLU A 70 -4.57 0.78 8.44
CA GLU A 70 -5.23 2.09 8.43
C GLU A 70 -4.32 3.14 7.82
N GLN A 71 -3.01 3.11 8.06
CA GLN A 71 -2.08 4.03 7.41
C GLN A 71 -1.97 3.81 5.90
N VAL A 72 -2.20 2.58 5.41
CA VAL A 72 -2.26 2.28 3.97
C VAL A 72 -3.60 2.74 3.39
N LYS A 73 -4.72 2.42 4.05
CA LYS A 73 -6.10 2.75 3.62
C LYS A 73 -6.41 4.26 3.71
N ASN A 74 -6.00 4.89 4.80
CA ASN A 74 -6.40 6.24 5.22
C ASN A 74 -5.21 7.22 5.28
N ASN A 75 -4.12 6.93 4.56
CA ASN A 75 -2.82 7.57 4.71
C ASN A 75 -2.89 9.09 4.97
N ARG A 76 -2.68 9.50 6.24
CA ARG A 76 -2.78 10.87 6.78
C ARG A 76 -1.95 11.92 6.05
N PHE A 77 -1.00 11.53 5.19
CA PHE A 77 -0.28 12.50 4.39
C PHE A 77 -1.11 13.08 3.25
N LEU A 78 -2.21 12.45 2.81
CA LEU A 78 -2.95 12.81 1.59
C LEU A 78 -4.44 12.38 1.64
N LEU A 79 -5.33 13.37 1.49
CA LEU A 79 -6.78 13.37 1.77
C LEU A 79 -7.61 12.25 1.11
N GLU A 80 -8.59 11.74 1.88
CA GLU A 80 -9.77 10.90 1.59
C GLU A 80 -9.62 9.60 0.76
N GLU A 81 -10.55 8.67 0.98
CA GLU A 81 -10.45 7.20 0.77
C GLU A 81 -9.62 6.74 -0.44
N GLY A 82 -8.52 6.01 -0.16
CA GLY A 82 -7.83 5.23 -1.17
C GLY A 82 -8.64 3.98 -1.53
N GLN A 83 -8.78 3.68 -2.82
CA GLN A 83 -9.40 2.43 -3.28
C GLN A 83 -8.37 1.54 -4.00
N PRO A 84 -8.49 0.20 -3.87
CA PRO A 84 -7.65 -0.74 -4.60
C PRO A 84 -8.02 -0.72 -6.09
N VAL A 85 -7.02 -0.82 -6.95
CA VAL A 85 -7.21 -0.94 -8.41
C VAL A 85 -6.87 -2.36 -8.84
N ASN A 86 -7.86 -3.04 -9.42
CA ASN A 86 -7.66 -4.34 -10.06
C ASN A 86 -6.89 -4.12 -11.36
N MET A 87 -5.68 -4.68 -11.45
CA MET A 87 -4.97 -4.76 -12.73
C MET A 87 -5.31 -6.11 -13.37
N SER A 88 -5.98 -6.05 -14.52
CA SER A 88 -6.22 -7.19 -15.42
C SER A 88 -4.93 -7.72 -16.02
#